data_AF-A0A3B0WC45-F1
#
_entry.id   AF-A0A3B0WC45-F1
#
_cell.length_a   1.000
_cell.length_b   1.000
_cell.length_c   1.000
_cell.angle_alpha   90.00
_cell.angle_beta   90.00
_cell.angle_gamma   90.00
#
_symmetry.space_group_name_H-M   'P 1'
#
loop_
_entity.id
_entity.type
_entity.pdbx_description
1 polymer ?
#
loop_
_entity_poly.entity_id
_entity_poly.type
_entity_poly.pdbx_seq_one_letter_code
_entity_poly.pdbx_strand_id
1 'polypeptide(L)'
;QLRNQYQGVKAPLERTENDFDPGAKYHIPGNTPYTRYFLAHILQFQFHRELCKTAGFEGELHRCSIYNNKAAGDKLIKVLEMGAQRPWQDAMEVLANSREMDATAVVDYFAPLKKTKAVIAVGNYHLK
;
A
#
# COMPACT_ATOMS: atom_id res chain seq x y z
N GLN A 1 7.25 -13.03 -19.04
CA GLN A 1 7.19 -11.62 -19.48
C GLN A 1 6.78 -10.65 -18.36
N LEU A 2 5.65 -10.84 -17.67
CA LEU A 2 5.14 -9.91 -16.63
C LEU A 2 6.12 -9.60 -15.48
N ARG A 3 6.89 -10.59 -15.00
CA ARG A 3 7.90 -10.37 -13.95
C ARG A 3 9.00 -9.41 -14.37
N ASN A 4 9.48 -9.52 -15.62
CA ASN A 4 10.48 -8.60 -16.15
C ASN A 4 9.89 -7.18 -16.24
N GLN A 5 8.68 -7.04 -16.78
CA GLN A 5 8.05 -5.75 -17.03
C GLN A 5 7.73 -4.98 -15.73
N TYR A 6 7.09 -5.64 -14.75
CA TYR A 6 6.58 -4.95 -13.57
C TYR A 6 7.51 -5.00 -12.37
N GLN A 7 8.35 -6.02 -12.25
CA GLN A 7 9.25 -6.20 -11.09
C GLN A 7 10.72 -6.00 -11.46
N GLY A 8 11.09 -5.97 -12.74
CA GLY A 8 12.49 -5.87 -13.17
C GLY A 8 13.33 -7.11 -12.84
N VAL A 9 12.70 -8.29 -12.68
CA VAL A 9 13.38 -9.53 -12.27
C VAL A 9 13.29 -10.60 -13.37
N LYS A 10 14.43 -11.22 -13.70
CA LYS A 10 14.54 -12.35 -14.65
C LYS A 10 14.73 -13.67 -13.91
N ALA A 11 14.26 -14.77 -14.49
CA ALA A 11 14.63 -16.12 -14.02
C ALA A 11 16.15 -16.35 -14.17
N PRO A 12 16.80 -17.03 -13.20
CA PRO A 12 18.24 -17.31 -13.26
C PRO A 12 18.59 -18.43 -14.25
N LEU A 13 17.61 -19.21 -14.68
CA LEU A 13 17.72 -20.28 -15.67
C LEU A 13 16.63 -20.10 -16.73
N GLU A 14 16.83 -20.70 -17.90
CA GLU A 14 15.81 -20.72 -18.95
C GLU A 14 14.56 -21.48 -18.48
N ARG A 15 13.39 -20.98 -18.92
CA ARG A 15 12.07 -21.53 -18.59
C ARG A 15 11.34 -21.92 -19.85
N THR A 16 10.60 -23.02 -19.77
CA THR A 16 9.77 -23.56 -20.84
C THR A 16 8.30 -23.62 -20.38
N GLU A 17 7.39 -23.93 -21.29
CA GLU A 17 5.96 -24.10 -20.95
C GLU A 17 5.68 -25.29 -20.03
N ASN A 18 6.66 -26.18 -19.82
CA ASN A 18 6.57 -27.24 -18.81
C ASN A 18 6.82 -26.73 -17.38
N ASP A 19 7.37 -25.51 -17.24
CA ASP A 19 7.68 -24.88 -15.95
C ASP A 19 6.52 -23.99 -15.50
N PHE A 20 5.57 -24.53 -14.73
CA PHE A 20 4.49 -23.72 -14.14
C PHE A 20 4.96 -22.93 -12.91
N ASP A 21 5.92 -22.01 -13.10
CA ASP A 21 6.50 -21.13 -12.07
C ASP A 21 5.43 -20.39 -11.21
N PRO A 22 4.32 -19.87 -11.78
CA PRO A 22 3.27 -19.26 -10.96
C PRO A 22 2.66 -20.22 -9.93
N GLY A 23 2.61 -21.52 -10.22
CA GLY A 23 2.13 -22.56 -9.30
C GLY A 23 2.96 -22.69 -8.02
N ALA A 24 4.21 -22.23 -8.02
CA ALA A 24 5.06 -22.20 -6.83
C ALA A 24 4.70 -21.06 -5.85
N LYS A 25 3.75 -20.18 -6.20
CA LYS A 25 3.22 -19.14 -5.30
C LYS A 25 1.89 -19.61 -4.72
N TYR A 26 1.84 -19.88 -3.42
CA TYR A 26 0.69 -20.41 -2.66
C TYR A 26 -0.71 -19.99 -3.16
N HIS A 27 -0.92 -18.70 -3.44
CA HIS A 27 -2.20 -18.16 -3.87
C HIS A 27 -2.74 -18.72 -5.19
N ILE A 28 -1.86 -19.20 -6.07
CA ILE A 28 -2.23 -19.84 -7.34
C ILE A 28 -2.87 -21.22 -7.10
N PRO A 29 -2.19 -22.23 -6.50
CA PRO A 29 -2.83 -23.51 -6.20
C PRO A 29 -3.91 -23.40 -5.11
N GLY A 30 -3.79 -22.43 -4.20
CA GLY A 30 -4.80 -22.16 -3.17
C GLY A 30 -6.01 -21.36 -3.65
N ASN A 31 -6.15 -21.11 -4.96
CA ASN A 31 -7.25 -20.38 -5.60
C ASN A 31 -7.69 -19.10 -4.85
N THR A 32 -6.70 -18.31 -4.39
CA THR A 32 -6.93 -17.15 -3.55
C THR A 32 -6.60 -15.88 -4.35
N PRO A 33 -7.59 -15.03 -4.71
CA PRO A 33 -7.35 -13.80 -5.49
C PRO A 33 -6.21 -12.92 -4.96
N TYR A 34 -5.33 -12.44 -5.84
CA TYR A 34 -4.12 -11.70 -5.42
C TYR A 34 -4.28 -10.17 -5.40
N THR A 35 -5.19 -9.61 -6.20
CA THR A 35 -5.42 -8.15 -6.30
C THR A 35 -5.73 -7.50 -4.95
N ARG A 36 -6.30 -8.26 -4.01
CA ARG A 36 -6.56 -7.80 -2.64
C ARG A 36 -5.32 -7.21 -1.96
N TYR A 37 -4.12 -7.75 -2.22
CA TYR A 37 -2.88 -7.25 -1.63
C TYR A 37 -2.49 -5.89 -2.19
N PHE A 38 -2.62 -5.70 -3.51
CA PHE A 38 -2.29 -4.42 -4.14
C PHE A 38 -3.20 -3.30 -3.63
N LEU A 39 -4.52 -3.56 -3.57
CA LEU A 39 -5.49 -2.60 -3.06
C LEU A 39 -5.30 -2.34 -1.57
N ALA A 40 -5.10 -3.38 -0.76
CA ALA A 40 -4.86 -3.24 0.67
C ALA A 40 -3.63 -2.38 0.98
N HIS A 41 -2.56 -2.47 0.17
CA HIS A 41 -1.40 -1.60 0.36
C HIS A 41 -1.75 -0.13 0.13
N ILE A 42 -2.48 0.21 -0.94
CA ILE A 42 -2.92 1.60 -1.18
C ILE A 42 -3.79 2.09 -0.01
N LEU A 43 -4.81 1.31 0.34
CA LEU A 43 -5.79 1.66 1.37
C LEU A 43 -5.17 1.78 2.75
N GLN A 44 -4.20 0.93 3.11
CA GLN A 44 -3.51 1.00 4.39
C GLN A 44 -2.88 2.38 4.61
N PHE A 45 -2.16 2.92 3.62
CA PHE A 45 -1.53 4.24 3.76
C PHE A 45 -2.54 5.37 3.69
N GLN A 46 -3.56 5.26 2.82
CA GLN A 46 -4.64 6.26 2.75
C GLN A 46 -5.37 6.36 4.10
N PHE A 47 -5.71 5.23 4.72
CA PHE A 47 -6.37 5.19 6.03
C PHE A 47 -5.46 5.71 7.13
N HIS A 48 -4.19 5.29 7.16
CA HIS A 48 -3.22 5.81 8.12
C HIS A 48 -3.11 7.33 8.03
N ARG A 49 -2.98 7.90 6.83
CA ARG A 49 -2.91 9.35 6.63
C ARG A 49 -4.13 10.09 7.17
N GLU A 50 -5.33 9.59 6.89
CA GLU A 50 -6.57 10.27 7.31
C GLU A 50 -6.87 10.08 8.80
N LEU A 51 -6.49 8.95 9.39
CA LEU A 51 -6.56 8.74 10.83
C LEU A 51 -5.53 9.60 11.58
N CYS A 52 -4.33 9.80 11.03
CA CYS A 52 -3.33 10.71 11.57
C CYS A 52 -3.79 12.17 11.57
N LYS A 53 -4.42 12.62 10.49
CA LYS A 53 -5.08 13.93 10.43
C LYS A 53 -6.18 14.06 11.47
N THR A 54 -7.02 13.02 11.60
CA THR A 54 -8.08 12.97 12.62
C THR A 54 -7.49 13.03 14.04
N ALA A 55 -6.32 12.45 14.25
CA ALA A 55 -5.60 12.51 15.52
C ALA A 55 -4.90 13.85 15.80
N GLY A 56 -4.93 14.80 14.87
CA GLY A 56 -4.28 16.11 15.00
C GLY A 56 -2.77 16.08 14.84
N PHE A 57 -2.21 15.04 14.21
CA PHE A 57 -0.76 14.92 14.00
C PHE A 57 -0.29 15.71 12.77
N GLU A 58 0.68 16.60 12.95
CA GLU A 58 1.18 17.51 11.89
C GLU A 58 2.59 17.13 11.36
N GLY A 59 3.20 16.07 11.87
CA GLY A 59 4.55 15.66 11.50
C GLY A 59 4.64 14.77 10.26
N GLU A 60 5.84 14.22 10.02
CA GLU A 60 6.05 13.25 8.94
C GLU A 60 5.21 11.99 9.15
N LEU A 61 4.44 11.59 8.12
CA LEU A 61 3.39 10.57 8.24
C LEU A 61 3.88 9.23 8.84
N HIS A 62 5.10 8.81 8.54
CA HIS A 62 5.70 7.58 9.07
C HIS A 62 5.98 7.61 10.59
N ARG A 63 5.92 8.78 11.23
CA ARG A 63 6.10 8.97 12.67
C ARG A 63 4.79 9.04 13.44
N CYS A 64 3.68 9.17 12.73
CA CYS A 64 2.37 9.27 13.35
C CYS A 64 2.03 7.98 14.11
N SER A 65 1.44 8.14 15.30
CA SER A 65 0.77 7.07 16.03
C SER A 65 -0.65 7.53 16.38
N ILE A 66 -1.62 6.64 16.14
CA ILE A 66 -3.02 6.87 16.54
C ILE A 66 -3.33 6.27 17.93
N TYR A 67 -2.30 5.82 18.65
CA TYR A 67 -2.45 5.25 19.98
C TYR A 67 -3.14 6.24 20.94
N ASN A 68 -4.09 5.73 21.72
CA ASN A 68 -4.88 6.51 22.69
C ASN A 68 -5.63 7.72 22.09
N ASN A 69 -5.90 7.73 20.78
CA ASN A 69 -6.70 8.77 20.16
C ASN A 69 -8.15 8.30 19.94
N LYS A 70 -9.07 8.82 20.75
CA LYS A 70 -10.48 8.43 20.70
C LYS A 70 -11.15 8.81 19.38
N ALA A 71 -10.84 9.98 18.81
CA ALA A 71 -11.45 10.43 17.56
C ALA A 71 -11.07 9.53 16.37
N ALA A 72 -9.79 9.14 16.26
CA ALA A 72 -9.33 8.19 15.26
C ALA A 72 -9.95 6.80 15.47
N GLY A 73 -10.03 6.35 16.73
CA GLY A 73 -10.68 5.09 17.11
C GLY A 73 -12.16 5.05 16.72
N ASP A 74 -12.93 6.09 17.08
CA ASP A 74 -14.36 6.20 16.76
C ASP A 74 -14.58 6.14 15.22
N LYS A 75 -13.73 6.80 14.44
CA LYS A 75 -13.79 6.80 12.96
C LYS A 75 -13.50 5.41 12.38
N LEU A 76 -12.49 4.71 12.92
CA LEU A 76 -12.14 3.36 12.49
C LEU A 76 -13.23 2.34 12.86
N ILE A 77 -13.73 2.37 14.09
CA ILE A 77 -14.81 1.50 14.57
C ILE A 77 -16.04 1.62 13.68
N LYS A 78 -16.46 2.85 13.36
CA LYS A 78 -17.61 3.10 12.50
C LYS A 78 -17.49 2.40 11.15
N VAL A 79 -16.31 2.40 10.52
CA VAL A 79 -16.09 1.67 9.26
C VAL A 79 -16.08 0.16 9.46
N LEU A 80 -15.50 -0.34 10.54
CA LEU A 80 -15.49 -1.78 10.83
C LEU A 80 -16.92 -2.30 11.07
N GLU A 81 -17.77 -1.53 11.73
CA GLU A 81 -19.18 -1.87 11.99
C GLU A 81 -20.03 -1.94 10.70
N MET A 82 -19.68 -1.17 9.65
CA MET A 82 -20.41 -1.19 8.37
C MET A 82 -20.32 -2.56 7.66
N GLY A 83 -19.23 -3.31 7.90
CA GLY A 83 -18.99 -4.61 7.27
C GLY A 83 -19.14 -4.55 5.74
N ALA A 84 -19.72 -5.59 5.16
CA ALA A 84 -19.98 -5.69 3.72
C ALA A 84 -21.42 -5.30 3.33
N GLN A 85 -22.16 -4.59 4.19
CA GLN A 85 -23.57 -4.27 3.96
C GLN A 85 -23.79 -3.12 2.96
N ARG A 86 -22.74 -2.34 2.66
CA ARG A 86 -22.79 -1.17 1.78
C ARG A 86 -21.65 -1.21 0.76
N PRO A 87 -21.74 -0.45 -0.34
CA PRO A 87 -20.60 -0.25 -1.23
C PRO A 87 -19.38 0.22 -0.44
N TRP A 88 -18.21 -0.35 -0.72
CA TRP A 88 -16.97 -0.05 0.01
C TRP A 88 -16.58 1.43 -0.09
N GLN A 89 -17.01 2.13 -1.15
CA GLN A 89 -16.80 3.58 -1.31
C GLN A 89 -17.49 4.40 -0.21
N ASP A 90 -18.60 3.92 0.35
CA ASP A 90 -19.26 4.60 1.47
C ASP A 90 -18.41 4.50 2.74
N ALA A 91 -17.74 3.36 2.95
CA ALA A 91 -16.80 3.20 4.06
C ALA A 91 -15.55 4.07 3.87
N MET A 92 -15.06 4.18 2.63
CA MET A 92 -13.98 5.10 2.27
C MET A 92 -14.36 6.55 2.56
N GLU A 93 -15.57 6.97 2.21
CA GLU A 93 -16.05 8.33 2.46
C GLU A 93 -16.07 8.64 3.96
N VAL A 94 -16.50 7.68 4.77
CA VAL A 94 -16.51 7.83 6.24
C VAL A 94 -15.11 7.97 6.82
N LEU A 95 -14.13 7.15 6.43
CA LEU A 95 -12.79 7.15 7.06
C LEU A 95 -11.83 8.12 6.37
N ALA A 96 -11.80 8.10 5.04
CA ALA A 96 -10.84 8.81 4.22
C ALA A 96 -11.37 10.13 3.63
N ASN A 97 -12.63 10.52 3.92
CA ASN A 97 -13.28 11.71 3.37
C ASN A 97 -13.26 11.76 1.83
N SER A 98 -13.19 10.59 1.18
CA SER A 98 -13.13 10.43 -0.27
C SER A 98 -13.73 9.08 -0.67
N ARG A 99 -14.38 9.02 -1.82
CA ARG A 99 -14.87 7.77 -2.41
C ARG A 99 -13.84 7.08 -3.31
N GLU A 100 -12.71 7.73 -3.55
CA GLU A 100 -11.65 7.28 -4.45
C GLU A 100 -10.43 6.74 -3.68
N MET A 101 -9.74 5.78 -4.30
CA MET A 101 -8.44 5.32 -3.81
C MET A 101 -7.34 6.31 -4.16
N ASP A 102 -6.46 6.58 -3.22
CA ASP A 102 -5.38 7.54 -3.38
C ASP A 102 -4.01 6.96 -2.99
N ALA A 103 -3.21 6.64 -4.01
CA ALA A 103 -1.86 6.11 -3.84
C ALA A 103 -0.83 7.17 -3.41
N THR A 104 -1.16 8.47 -3.41
CA THR A 104 -0.23 9.52 -2.96
C THR A 104 0.12 9.38 -1.48
N ALA A 105 -0.76 8.78 -0.67
CA ALA A 105 -0.48 8.51 0.74
C ALA A 105 0.73 7.58 0.95
N VAL A 106 0.96 6.64 0.01
CA VAL A 106 2.17 5.80 0.00
C VAL A 106 3.41 6.66 -0.20
N VAL A 107 3.34 7.61 -1.13
CA VAL A 107 4.44 8.53 -1.43
C VAL A 107 4.74 9.44 -0.24
N ASP A 108 3.71 9.97 0.41
CA ASP A 108 3.84 10.80 1.62
C ASP A 108 4.54 10.05 2.75
N TYR A 109 4.14 8.80 3.00
CA TYR A 109 4.73 7.96 4.05
C TYR A 109 6.23 7.74 3.80
N PHE A 110 6.61 7.42 2.56
CA PHE A 110 8.00 7.13 2.19
C PHE A 110 8.79 8.36 1.71
N ALA A 111 8.24 9.58 1.83
CA ALA A 111 8.88 10.79 1.33
C ALA A 111 10.33 10.98 1.84
N PRO A 112 10.66 10.74 3.12
CA PRO A 112 12.04 10.88 3.61
C PRO A 112 12.99 9.88 2.94
N LEU A 113 12.55 8.63 2.75
CA LEU A 113 13.33 7.61 2.06
C LEU A 113 13.54 7.96 0.58
N LYS A 114 12.49 8.48 -0.09
CA LYS A 114 12.56 8.89 -1.50
C LYS A 114 13.58 10.02 -1.68
N LYS A 115 13.59 11.02 -0.79
CA LYS A 115 14.56 12.11 -0.79
C LYS A 115 16.00 11.61 -0.64
N THR A 116 16.26 10.72 0.32
CA THR A 116 17.60 10.17 0.55
C THR A 116 18.08 9.25 -0.57
N LYS A 117 17.20 8.39 -1.12
CA LYS A 117 17.56 7.52 -2.25
C LYS A 117 17.87 8.31 -3.52
N ALA A 118 17.19 9.43 -3.76
CA ALA A 118 17.52 10.30 -4.89
C ALA A 118 18.96 10.83 -4.75
N VAL A 119 19.38 11.23 -3.55
CA VAL A 119 20.77 11.68 -3.29
C VAL A 119 21.78 10.56 -3.53
N ILE A 120 21.51 9.33 -3.05
CA ILE A 120 22.41 8.19 -3.24
C ILE A 120 22.48 7.76 -4.71
N ALA A 121 21.34 7.76 -5.42
CA ALA A 121 21.31 7.40 -6.83
C ALA A 121 22.10 8.38 -7.69
N VAL A 122 22.03 9.69 -7.40
CA VAL A 122 22.84 10.71 -8.07
C VAL A 122 24.35 10.48 -7.84
N GLY A 123 24.75 10.02 -6.66
CA GLY A 123 26.16 9.67 -6.36
C GLY A 123 26.71 8.48 -7.14
N ASN A 124 25.85 7.60 -7.69
CA ASN A 124 26.26 6.44 -8.48
C ASN A 124 26.39 6.73 -10.00
N TYR A 125 26.12 7.97 -10.44
CA TYR A 125 26.30 8.39 -11.85
C TYR A 125 27.68 9.01 -12.14
N HIS A 126 28.63 8.99 -11.20
CA HIS A 126 30.01 9.50 -11.40
C HIS A 126 31.10 8.41 -11.30
N LEU A 127 30.72 7.13 -11.40
CA LEU A 127 31.66 6.03 -11.58
C LEU A 127 31.35 5.29 -12.88
N LYS A 128 31.61 5.97 -14.00
CA LYS A 128 32.01 5.38 -15.28
C LYS A 128 33.03 6.29 -15.93
#